data_AF-A0A181ZAF5-F1
#
_entry.id   AF-A0A181ZAF5-F1
#
_cell.length_a   1.000
_cell.length_b   1.000
_cell.length_c   1.000
_cell.angle_alpha   90.00
_cell.angle_beta   90.00
_cell.angle_gamma   90.00
#
_symmetry.space_group_name_H-M   'P 1'
#
loop_
_entity.id
_entity.type
_entity.pdbx_description
1 polymer ?
#
loop_
_entity_poly.entity_id
_entity_poly.type
_entity_poly.pdbx_seq_one_letter_code
_entity_poly.pdbx_strand_id
1 'polypeptide(L)'
;MNDEPDHPAIIRLRTELDAAWKGVGALGQMDDGRRERIVAELRASVPDVASRAAREAGQEAVFAEIRRFADAEVVVSDPSVPTRTIWGQIVHTAAEAAIAAR
;
A
#
# COMPACT_ATOMS: atom_id res chain seq x y z
N MET A 1 -3.92 9.39 27.83
CA MET A 1 -3.17 9.11 26.60
C MET A 1 -2.90 7.62 26.65
N ASN A 2 -3.76 6.81 26.03
CA ASN A 2 -3.57 5.36 26.02
C ASN A 2 -2.57 5.06 24.90
N ASP A 3 -1.31 4.89 25.26
CA ASP A 3 -0.32 4.21 24.42
C ASP A 3 -0.59 2.70 24.49
N GLU A 4 -1.75 2.27 23.99
CA GLU A 4 -1.91 0.86 23.65
C GLU A 4 -0.90 0.56 22.53
N PRO A 5 -0.06 -0.48 22.68
CA PRO A 5 0.86 -0.85 21.62
C PRO A 5 0.06 -1.15 20.35
N ASP A 6 0.49 -0.58 19.23
CA ASP A 6 -0.15 -0.79 17.92
C ASP A 6 -0.37 -2.28 17.67
N HIS A 7 -1.57 -2.64 17.19
CA HIS A 7 -1.91 -4.01 16.87
C HIS A 7 -0.88 -4.59 15.87
N PRO A 8 -0.31 -5.80 16.07
CA PRO A 8 0.74 -6.35 15.20
C PRO A 8 0.39 -6.35 13.71
N ALA A 9 -0.89 -6.55 13.38
CA ALA A 9 -1.41 -6.48 12.02
C ALA A 9 -1.26 -5.08 11.38
N ILE A 10 -1.40 -4.00 12.16
CA ILE A 10 -1.19 -2.62 11.71
C ILE A 10 0.29 -2.36 11.46
N ILE A 11 1.18 -2.85 12.34
CA ILE A 11 2.63 -2.74 12.16
C ILE A 11 3.06 -3.46 10.86
N ARG A 12 2.51 -4.66 10.62
CA ARG A 12 2.75 -5.41 9.38
C ARG A 12 2.24 -4.64 8.16
N LEU A 13 1.00 -4.15 8.20
CA LEU A 13 0.42 -3.35 7.12
C LEU A 13 1.31 -2.14 6.77
N ARG A 14 1.78 -1.39 7.78
CA ARG A 14 2.69 -0.26 7.60
C ARG A 14 3.97 -0.65 6.89
N THR A 15 4.56 -1.78 7.29
CA THR A 15 5.79 -2.30 6.69
C THR A 15 5.58 -2.64 5.20
N GLU A 16 4.47 -3.31 4.88
CA GLU A 16 4.14 -3.69 3.51
C GLU A 16 3.81 -2.46 2.65
N LEU A 17 3.09 -1.47 3.19
CA LEU A 17 2.80 -0.21 2.49
C LEU A 17 4.07 0.62 2.24
N ASP A 18 5.00 0.67 3.20
CA ASP A 18 6.29 1.35 3.03
C ASP A 18 7.16 0.66 1.97
N ALA A 19 7.21 -0.68 1.98
CA ALA A 19 7.91 -1.45 0.96
C ALA A 19 7.29 -1.23 -0.43
N ALA A 20 5.96 -1.24 -0.53
CA ALA A 20 5.24 -0.99 -1.77
C ALA A 20 5.47 0.44 -2.29
N TRP A 21 5.41 1.45 -1.42
CA TRP A 21 5.65 2.85 -1.76
C TRP A 21 7.08 3.04 -2.33
N LYS A 22 8.10 2.45 -1.68
CA LYS A 22 9.48 2.44 -2.18
C LYS A 22 9.61 1.70 -3.51
N GLY A 23 8.93 0.56 -3.65
CA GLY A 23 8.90 -0.21 -4.89
C GLY A 23 8.34 0.61 -6.06
N VAL A 24 7.24 1.33 -5.84
CA VAL A 24 6.64 2.22 -6.84
C VAL A 24 7.57 3.38 -7.21
N GLY A 25 8.23 4.01 -6.22
CA GLY A 25 9.21 5.09 -6.48
C GLY A 25 10.42 4.65 -7.29
N ALA A 26 10.77 3.36 -7.26
CA ALA A 26 11.89 2.78 -7.99
C ALA A 26 11.54 2.31 -9.41
N LEU A 27 10.26 2.28 -9.81
CA LEU A 27 9.83 1.72 -11.11
C LEU A 27 10.48 2.40 -12.32
N GLY A 28 10.77 3.71 -12.23
CA GLY A 28 11.45 4.47 -13.27
C GLY A 28 12.90 4.04 -13.54
N GLN A 29 13.50 3.29 -12.62
CA GLN A 29 14.87 2.80 -12.74
C GLN A 29 14.94 1.32 -13.16
N MET A 30 13.79 0.71 -13.44
CA MET A 30 13.68 -0.70 -13.82
C MET A 30 13.45 -0.85 -15.32
N ASP A 31 13.93 -1.97 -15.88
CA ASP A 31 13.50 -2.44 -17.20
C ASP A 31 12.00 -2.77 -17.20
N ASP A 32 11.38 -2.71 -18.38
CA ASP A 32 9.92 -2.83 -18.51
C ASP A 32 9.40 -4.18 -17.99
N GLY A 33 10.11 -5.28 -18.25
CA GLY A 33 9.69 -6.61 -17.80
C GLY A 33 9.72 -6.75 -16.27
N ARG A 34 10.75 -6.22 -15.61
CA ARG A 34 10.80 -6.17 -14.15
C ARG A 34 9.74 -5.23 -13.58
N ARG A 35 9.54 -4.06 -14.20
CA ARG A 35 8.54 -3.07 -13.79
C ARG A 35 7.14 -3.67 -13.78
N GLU A 36 6.73 -4.31 -14.88
CA GLU A 36 5.41 -4.93 -15.01
C GLU A 36 5.17 -6.01 -13.95
N ARG A 37 6.17 -6.85 -13.70
CA ARG A 37 6.10 -7.89 -12.67
C ARG A 37 5.88 -7.30 -11.28
N ILE A 38 6.65 -6.28 -10.90
CA ILE A 38 6.51 -5.63 -9.60
C ILE A 38 5.15 -4.95 -9.47
N VAL A 39 4.67 -4.26 -10.50
CA VAL A 39 3.33 -3.66 -10.48
C VAL A 39 2.24 -4.70 -10.29
N ALA A 40 2.33 -5.85 -10.98
CA ALA A 40 1.39 -6.94 -10.83
C ALA A 40 1.42 -7.55 -9.41
N GLU A 41 2.62 -7.76 -8.86
CA GLU A 41 2.80 -8.26 -7.50
C GLU A 41 2.19 -7.33 -6.46
N LEU A 42 2.49 -6.02 -6.52
CA LEU A 42 1.96 -5.03 -5.59
C LEU A 42 0.44 -4.90 -5.65
N ARG A 43 -0.14 -5.00 -6.85
CA ARG A 43 -1.61 -4.98 -7.04
C ARG A 43 -2.30 -6.22 -6.44
N ALA A 44 -1.59 -7.32 -6.27
CA ALA A 44 -2.12 -8.52 -5.62
C ALA A 44 -1.87 -8.52 -4.11
N SER A 45 -0.64 -8.23 -3.68
CA SER A 45 -0.23 -8.41 -2.29
C SER A 45 -0.78 -7.34 -1.34
N VAL A 46 -0.85 -6.07 -1.76
CA VAL A 46 -1.26 -4.97 -0.87
C VAL A 46 -2.74 -5.10 -0.46
N PRO A 47 -3.70 -5.36 -1.39
CA PRO A 47 -5.09 -5.60 -1.00
C PRO A 47 -5.28 -6.81 -0.07
N ASP A 48 -4.53 -7.88 -0.28
CA ASP A 48 -4.59 -9.09 0.56
C ASP A 48 -4.12 -8.79 2.00
N VAL A 49 -3.03 -8.06 2.15
CA VAL A 49 -2.52 -7.62 3.46
C VAL A 49 -3.52 -6.69 4.14
N ALA A 50 -4.09 -5.73 3.42
CA ALA A 50 -5.10 -4.82 3.94
C ALA A 50 -6.35 -5.56 4.43
N SER A 51 -6.85 -6.51 3.63
CA SER A 51 -8.00 -7.34 3.99
C SER A 51 -7.72 -8.21 5.22
N ARG A 52 -6.51 -8.77 5.35
CA ARG A 52 -6.09 -9.53 6.53
C ARG A 52 -6.02 -8.63 7.76
N ALA A 53 -5.34 -7.49 7.65
CA ALA A 53 -5.23 -6.54 8.75
C ALA A 53 -6.59 -6.03 9.22
N ALA A 54 -7.54 -5.84 8.30
CA ALA A 54 -8.89 -5.35 8.64
C ALA A 54 -9.68 -6.38 9.46
N ARG A 55 -9.50 -7.68 9.20
CA ARG A 55 -10.10 -8.76 9.99
C ARG A 55 -9.49 -8.87 11.39
N GLU A 56 -8.21 -8.53 11.54
CA GLU A 56 -7.48 -8.70 12.80
C GLU A 56 -7.54 -7.45 13.70
N ALA A 57 -7.37 -6.26 13.13
CA ALA A 57 -7.25 -4.99 13.86
C ALA A 57 -8.45 -4.04 13.67
N GLY A 58 -9.42 -4.41 12.83
CA GLY A 58 -10.58 -3.60 12.51
C GLY A 58 -10.40 -2.72 11.26
N GLN A 59 -11.50 -2.52 10.55
CA GLN A 59 -11.53 -1.83 9.25
C GLN A 59 -11.13 -0.35 9.36
N GLU A 60 -11.63 0.36 10.36
CA GLU A 60 -11.39 1.80 10.52
C GLU A 60 -9.91 2.12 10.73
N ALA A 61 -9.24 1.35 11.60
CA ALA A 61 -7.81 1.51 11.86
C ALA A 61 -6.97 1.28 10.61
N VAL A 62 -7.29 0.22 9.84
CA VAL A 62 -6.62 -0.09 8.58
C VAL A 62 -6.86 0.97 7.52
N PHE A 63 -8.10 1.43 7.36
CA PHE A 63 -8.45 2.45 6.38
C PHE A 63 -7.76 3.79 6.68
N ALA A 64 -7.68 4.19 7.96
CA ALA A 64 -6.95 5.37 8.39
C ALA A 64 -5.45 5.27 8.02
N GLU A 65 -4.85 4.10 8.20
CA GLU A 65 -3.44 3.89 7.84
C GLU A 65 -3.21 3.93 6.33
N ILE A 66 -4.08 3.29 5.53
CA ILE A 66 -4.00 3.34 4.07
C ILE A 66 -4.14 4.78 3.56
N ARG A 67 -5.04 5.59 4.15
CA ARG A 67 -5.19 7.00 3.79
C ARG A 67 -3.94 7.82 4.11
N ARG A 68 -3.30 7.58 5.25
CA ARG A 68 -2.04 8.24 5.61
C ARG A 68 -0.94 8.01 4.55
N PHE A 69 -0.91 6.83 3.96
CA PHE A 69 0.00 6.46 2.86
C PHE A 69 -0.45 6.99 1.49
N ALA A 70 -1.76 7.12 1.25
CA ALA A 70 -2.29 7.73 0.04
C ALA A 70 -1.96 9.22 -0.05
N ASP A 71 -1.96 9.91 1.10
CA ASP A 71 -1.61 11.32 1.21
C ASP A 71 -0.08 11.57 1.16
N ALA A 72 0.73 10.51 1.32
CA ALA A 72 2.18 10.61 1.21
C ALA A 72 2.61 10.85 -0.25
N GLU A 73 3.48 11.85 -0.45
CA GLU A 73 3.99 12.16 -1.78
C GLU A 73 4.83 10.99 -2.33
N VAL A 74 4.54 10.56 -3.55
CA VAL A 74 5.38 9.61 -4.28
C VAL A 74 6.47 10.38 -5.00
N VAL A 75 7.72 10.17 -4.60
CA VAL A 75 8.87 10.76 -5.29
C VAL A 75 9.00 10.12 -6.68
N VAL A 76 8.91 10.96 -7.72
CA VAL A 76 8.98 10.53 -9.12
C VAL A 76 10.43 10.55 -9.59
N SER A 77 10.99 9.35 -9.85
CA SER A 77 12.35 9.21 -10.37
C SER A 77 12.43 9.33 -11.90
N ASP A 78 11.35 8.99 -12.62
CA ASP A 78 11.23 9.11 -14.07
C ASP A 78 9.80 9.57 -14.43
N PRO A 79 9.63 10.74 -15.08
CA PRO A 79 8.31 11.27 -15.41
C PRO A 79 7.57 10.46 -16.50
N SER A 80 8.25 9.58 -17.24
CA SER A 80 7.61 8.70 -18.22
C SER A 80 6.84 7.55 -17.58
N VAL A 81 7.19 7.19 -16.34
CA VAL A 81 6.49 6.14 -15.57
C VAL A 81 5.42 6.79 -14.70
N PRO A 82 4.13 6.39 -14.82
CA PRO A 82 3.03 7.01 -14.08
C PRO A 82 2.95 6.50 -12.63
N THR A 83 4.03 6.67 -11.84
CA THR A 83 4.17 6.15 -10.47
C THR A 83 3.07 6.63 -9.54
N ARG A 84 2.66 7.90 -9.61
CA ARG A 84 1.55 8.46 -8.83
C ARG A 84 0.22 7.75 -9.15
N THR A 85 -0.06 7.49 -10.42
CA THR A 85 -1.29 6.78 -10.83
C THR A 85 -1.26 5.32 -10.37
N ILE A 86 -0.12 4.64 -10.53
CA ILE A 86 0.05 3.25 -10.07
C ILE A 86 -0.14 3.17 -8.56
N TRP A 87 0.49 4.06 -7.79
CA TRP A 87 0.33 4.12 -6.34
C TRP A 87 -1.12 4.35 -5.94
N GLY A 88 -1.77 5.36 -6.55
CA GLY A 88 -3.17 5.69 -6.30
C GLY A 88 -4.11 4.49 -6.51
N GLN A 89 -3.89 3.70 -7.56
CA GLN A 89 -4.67 2.48 -7.81
C GLN A 89 -4.44 1.39 -6.77
N ILE A 90 -3.19 1.20 -6.33
CA ILE A 90 -2.84 0.22 -5.31
C ILE A 90 -3.51 0.57 -3.97
N VAL A 91 -3.36 1.81 -3.49
CA VAL A 91 -3.95 2.23 -2.21
C VAL A 91 -5.48 2.28 -2.26
N HIS A 92 -6.07 2.65 -3.41
CA HIS A 92 -7.51 2.60 -3.59
C HIS A 92 -8.04 1.16 -3.49
N THR A 93 -7.43 0.23 -4.22
CA THR A 93 -7.83 -1.20 -4.17
C THR A 93 -7.64 -1.79 -2.78
N ALA A 94 -6.58 -1.40 -2.07
CA ALA A 94 -6.34 -1.85 -0.71
C ALA A 94 -7.39 -1.32 0.28
N ALA A 95 -7.82 -0.07 0.12
CA ALA A 95 -8.87 0.53 0.92
C ALA A 95 -10.22 -0.20 0.71
N GLU A 96 -10.59 -0.48 -0.55
CA GLU A 96 -11.77 -1.27 -0.89
C GLU A 96 -11.71 -2.68 -0.27
N ALA A 97 -10.56 -3.35 -0.35
CA ALA A 97 -10.37 -4.68 0.22
C ALA A 97 -10.47 -4.70 1.76
N ALA A 98 -10.01 -3.64 2.44
CA ALA A 98 -10.15 -3.48 3.88
C ALA A 98 -11.62 -3.29 4.28
N ILE A 99 -12.37 -2.45 3.56
CA ILE A 99 -13.80 -2.20 3.80
C ILE A 99 -14.63 -3.47 3.53
N ALA A 100 -14.28 -4.22 2.49
CA ALA A 100 -14.97 -5.46 2.13
C ALA A 100 -14.72 -6.62 3.09
N ALA A 101 -13.72 -6.54 3.98
CA ALA A 101 -13.27 -7.63 4.86
C ALA A 101 -14.17 -7.90 6.08
N ARG A 102 -15.43 -7.46 6.03
CA ARG A 102 -16.47 -7.60 7.06
C ARG A 102 -16.86 -9.04 7.34
#